data_AF-A0A3M2WVD1-F1
#
_entry.id   AF-A0A3M2WVD1-F1
#
_cell.length_a   1.000
_cell.length_b   1.000
_cell.length_c   1.000
_cell.angle_alpha   90.00
_cell.angle_beta   90.00
_cell.angle_gamma   90.00
#
_symmetry.space_group_name_H-M   'P 1'
#
loop_
_entity.id
_entity.type
_entity.pdbx_description
1 polymer ?
#
loop_
_entity_poly.entity_id
_entity_poly.type
_entity_poly.pdbx_seq_one_letter_code
_entity_poly.pdbx_strand_id
1 'polypeptide(L)'
;MVTNAIEKAQRKVEGRNFDIRKQLLEFDDVANEQRKVIYHMRNSLLAAENIGDTIADFREEVLNSLVSQHIPPQSLPEQWNVAGLEAALNTDFAVKMPIQQWLDEDDNLHEDSLREKIMAQLLVAYNEKEDQASAEALRSFEKQILLRVVDD
;
A
#
# COMPACT_ATOMS: atom_id res chain seq x y z
N MET A 1 31.39 -43.39 37.84
CA MET A 1 30.83 -43.74 36.52
C MET A 1 29.39 -43.23 36.36
N VAL A 2 28.50 -43.44 37.33
CA VAL A 2 27.10 -42.95 37.28
C VAL A 2 27.01 -41.41 37.26
N THR A 3 27.83 -40.70 38.04
CA THR A 3 27.86 -39.22 38.07
C THR A 3 28.17 -38.60 36.70
N ASN A 4 29.16 -39.13 35.99
CA ASN A 4 29.52 -38.66 34.64
C ASN A 4 28.43 -38.97 33.60
N ALA A 5 27.64 -40.02 33.80
CA ALA A 5 26.52 -40.35 32.92
C ALA A 5 25.34 -39.40 33.15
N ILE A 6 25.07 -39.03 34.41
CA ILE A 6 24.05 -38.03 34.78
C ILE A 6 24.43 -36.66 34.22
N GLU A 7 25.69 -36.23 34.37
CA GLU A 7 26.17 -34.95 33.82
C GLU A 7 26.00 -34.90 32.28
N LYS A 8 26.36 -35.98 31.57
CA LYS A 8 26.17 -36.06 30.11
C LYS A 8 24.69 -36.02 29.72
N ALA A 9 23.82 -36.69 30.46
CA ALA A 9 22.39 -36.66 30.23
C ALA A 9 21.82 -35.25 30.45
N GLN A 10 22.24 -34.57 31.52
CA GLN A 10 21.85 -33.19 31.82
C GLN A 10 22.28 -32.23 30.70
N ARG A 11 23.54 -32.30 30.25
CA ARG A 11 24.02 -31.48 29.10
C ARG A 11 23.21 -31.72 27.84
N LYS A 12 22.80 -32.96 27.56
CA LYS A 12 21.95 -33.28 26.40
C LYS A 12 20.55 -32.67 26.52
N VAL A 13 19.96 -32.70 27.72
CA VAL A 13 18.66 -32.06 27.99
C VAL A 13 18.77 -30.54 27.91
N GLU A 14 19.82 -29.95 28.47
CA GLU A 14 20.10 -28.52 28.37
C GLU A 14 20.33 -28.07 26.93
N GLY A 15 21.09 -28.83 26.14
CA GLY A 15 21.28 -28.58 24.70
C GLY A 15 19.96 -28.61 23.93
N ARG A 16 19.13 -29.63 24.15
CA ARG A 16 17.79 -29.70 23.54
C ARG A 16 16.90 -28.51 23.96
N ASN A 17 16.93 -28.11 25.23
CA ASN A 17 16.17 -26.95 25.71
C ASN A 17 16.69 -25.65 25.10
N PHE A 18 18.01 -25.52 24.91
CA PHE A 18 18.63 -24.39 24.24
C PHE A 18 18.21 -24.31 22.77
N ASP A 19 18.24 -25.43 22.03
CA ASP A 19 17.85 -25.47 20.63
C ASP A 19 16.37 -25.06 20.44
N ILE A 20 15.47 -25.53 21.31
CA ILE A 20 14.06 -25.13 21.30
C ILE A 20 13.92 -23.62 21.54
N ARG A 21 14.63 -23.05 22.53
CA ARG A 21 14.59 -21.60 22.78
C ARG A 21 15.18 -20.80 21.64
N LYS A 22 16.25 -21.30 21.02
CA LYS A 22 16.88 -20.65 19.87
C LYS A 22 15.90 -20.54 18.71
N GLN A 23 15.19 -21.62 18.38
CA GLN A 23 14.15 -21.57 17.34
C GLN A 23 13.03 -20.57 17.67
N LEU A 24 12.56 -20.56 18.92
CA LEU A 24 11.56 -19.57 19.36
C LEU A 24 12.08 -18.13 19.25
N LEU A 25 13.34 -17.89 19.60
CA LEU A 25 13.97 -16.58 19.48
C LEU A 25 14.09 -16.15 18.01
N GLU A 26 14.44 -17.06 17.11
CA GLU A 26 14.51 -16.75 15.67
C GLU A 26 13.13 -16.33 15.11
N PHE A 27 12.03 -16.95 15.56
CA PHE A 27 10.68 -16.49 15.20
C PHE A 27 10.34 -15.12 15.81
N ASP A 28 10.73 -14.88 17.06
CA ASP A 28 10.53 -13.59 17.71
C ASP A 28 11.35 -12.48 17.04
N ASP A 29 12.58 -12.78 16.59
CA ASP A 29 13.43 -11.83 15.88
C ASP A 29 12.75 -11.34 14.60
N VAL A 30 12.14 -12.26 13.82
CA VAL A 30 11.37 -11.88 12.62
C VAL A 30 10.18 -10.99 12.99
N ALA A 31 9.39 -11.37 13.99
CA ALA A 31 8.24 -10.57 14.45
C ALA A 31 8.66 -9.20 15.00
N ASN A 32 9.81 -9.14 15.67
CA ASN A 32 10.37 -7.94 16.25
C ASN A 32 10.89 -6.99 15.15
N GLU A 33 11.56 -7.49 14.12
CA GLU A 33 11.98 -6.67 12.97
C GLU A 33 10.77 -6.07 12.24
N GLN A 34 9.71 -6.85 12.01
CA GLN A 34 8.46 -6.33 11.46
C GLN A 34 7.86 -5.24 12.36
N ARG A 35 7.80 -5.47 13.68
CA ARG A 35 7.30 -4.49 14.65
C ARG A 35 8.10 -3.19 14.64
N LYS A 36 9.44 -3.26 14.54
CA LYS A 36 10.29 -2.08 14.44
C LYS A 36 9.97 -1.25 13.20
N VAL A 37 9.77 -1.89 12.05
CA VAL A 37 9.39 -1.20 10.80
C VAL A 37 8.05 -0.50 10.94
N ILE A 38 7.02 -1.20 11.44
CA ILE A 38 5.68 -0.63 11.63
C ILE A 38 5.71 0.54 12.62
N TYR A 39 6.37 0.40 13.77
CA TYR A 39 6.47 1.50 14.73
C TYR A 39 7.30 2.66 14.22
N HIS A 40 8.34 2.40 13.44
CA HIS A 40 9.08 3.48 12.79
C HIS A 40 8.18 4.27 11.84
N MET A 41 7.46 3.59 10.94
CA MET A 41 6.49 4.21 10.04
C MET A 41 5.43 5.00 10.80
N ARG A 42 4.81 4.39 11.81
CA ARG A 42 3.78 5.02 12.65
C ARG A 42 4.30 6.28 13.36
N ASN A 43 5.50 6.22 13.94
CA ASN A 43 6.10 7.36 14.62
C ASN A 43 6.46 8.49 13.64
N SER A 44 6.94 8.15 12.44
CA SER A 44 7.20 9.12 11.37
C SER A 44 5.91 9.83 10.95
N LEU A 45 4.80 9.10 10.79
CA LEU A 45 3.49 9.69 10.49
C LEU A 45 2.99 10.61 11.62
N LEU A 46 3.16 10.20 12.88
CA LEU A 46 2.78 11.03 14.04
C LEU A 46 3.58 12.33 14.10
N ALA A 47 4.88 12.27 13.79
CA ALA A 47 5.78 13.42 13.81
C ALA A 47 5.64 14.34 12.59
N ALA A 48 5.12 13.84 11.46
CA ALA A 48 4.94 14.62 10.25
C ALA A 48 3.90 15.73 10.45
N GLU A 49 4.26 16.97 10.10
CA GLU A 49 3.33 18.11 10.10
C GLU A 49 2.35 18.03 8.93
N ASN A 50 2.81 17.51 7.79
CA ASN A 50 2.02 17.32 6.58
C ASN A 50 2.39 15.96 5.96
N ILE A 51 1.38 15.21 5.51
CA ILE A 51 1.55 13.92 4.83
C ILE A 51 0.96 13.92 3.40
N GLY A 52 0.58 15.08 2.88
CA GLY A 52 -0.07 15.24 1.58
C GLY A 52 0.76 14.70 0.43
N ASP A 53 2.08 14.89 0.47
CA ASP A 53 3.00 14.32 -0.54
C ASP A 53 2.99 12.79 -0.47
N THR A 54 3.02 12.20 0.72
CA THR A 54 2.90 10.74 0.89
C THR A 54 1.59 10.20 0.33
N ILE A 55 0.47 10.92 0.54
CA ILE A 55 -0.83 10.54 -0.02
C ILE A 55 -0.87 10.70 -1.55
N ALA A 56 -0.18 11.72 -2.09
CA ALA A 56 -0.05 11.91 -3.53
C ALA A 56 0.74 10.75 -4.16
N ASP A 57 1.86 10.35 -3.55
CA ASP A 57 2.67 9.21 -4.00
C ASP A 57 1.86 7.90 -3.97
N PHE A 58 1.15 7.63 -2.87
CA PHE A 58 0.31 6.43 -2.76
C PHE A 58 -0.80 6.40 -3.80
N ARG A 59 -1.43 7.55 -4.06
CA ARG A 59 -2.46 7.67 -5.09
C ARG A 59 -1.90 7.38 -6.48
N GLU A 60 -0.72 7.90 -6.78
CA GLU A 60 -0.04 7.62 -8.04
C GLU A 60 0.29 6.15 -8.20
N GLU A 61 0.89 5.53 -7.19
CA GLU A 61 1.23 4.11 -7.21
C GLU A 61 -0.01 3.22 -7.39
N VAL A 62 -1.05 3.45 -6.58
CA VAL A 62 -2.29 2.65 -6.63
C VAL A 62 -3.00 2.84 -7.96
N LEU A 63 -3.11 4.07 -8.46
CA LEU A 63 -3.73 4.32 -9.76
C LEU A 63 -2.95 3.65 -10.89
N ASN A 64 -1.62 3.78 -10.89
CA ASN A 64 -0.78 3.18 -11.90
C ASN A 64 -0.88 1.65 -11.91
N SER A 65 -0.92 1.04 -10.72
CA SER A 65 -1.16 -0.40 -10.57
C SER A 65 -2.54 -0.79 -11.09
N LEU A 66 -3.59 -0.06 -10.72
CA LEU A 66 -4.96 -0.34 -11.17
C LEU A 66 -5.08 -0.24 -12.71
N VAL A 67 -4.56 0.84 -13.30
CA VAL A 67 -4.56 0.98 -14.76
C VAL A 67 -3.79 -0.16 -15.40
N SER A 68 -2.63 -0.54 -14.88
CA SER A 68 -1.81 -1.63 -15.44
C SER A 68 -2.48 -3.00 -15.39
N GLN A 69 -3.41 -3.23 -14.45
CA GLN A 69 -4.19 -4.47 -14.37
C GLN A 69 -5.23 -4.58 -15.51
N HIS A 70 -5.74 -3.45 -15.99
CA HIS A 70 -6.76 -3.40 -17.05
C HIS A 70 -6.20 -3.03 -18.42
N ILE A 71 -5.10 -2.29 -18.45
CA ILE A 71 -4.37 -1.79 -19.61
C ILE A 71 -2.91 -2.17 -19.39
N PRO A 72 -2.48 -3.36 -19.84
CA PRO A 72 -1.12 -3.81 -19.62
C PRO A 72 -0.11 -2.84 -20.25
N PRO A 73 1.06 -2.60 -19.63
CA PRO A 73 2.06 -1.69 -20.19
C PRO A 73 2.49 -2.12 -21.59
N GLN A 74 2.61 -1.17 -22.52
CA GLN A 74 3.05 -1.41 -23.91
C GLN A 74 2.13 -2.37 -24.68
N SER A 75 0.85 -2.43 -24.31
CA SER A 75 -0.15 -3.27 -24.97
C SER A 75 -0.84 -2.57 -26.14
N LEU A 76 -1.47 -3.37 -27.00
CA LEU A 76 -2.34 -2.87 -28.06
C LEU A 76 -3.73 -2.51 -27.50
N PRO A 77 -4.44 -1.52 -28.08
CA PRO A 77 -5.79 -1.12 -27.63
C PRO A 77 -6.79 -2.28 -27.55
N GLU A 78 -6.64 -3.29 -28.40
CA GLU A 78 -7.47 -4.51 -28.44
C GLU A 78 -7.36 -5.36 -27.15
N GLN A 79 -6.28 -5.18 -26.39
CA GLN A 79 -6.03 -5.88 -25.13
C GLN A 79 -6.56 -5.12 -23.92
N TRP A 80 -7.08 -3.91 -24.12
CA TRP A 80 -7.51 -3.04 -23.03
C TRP A 80 -8.90 -3.43 -22.54
N ASN A 81 -9.02 -3.63 -21.22
CA ASN A 81 -10.30 -3.85 -20.57
C ASN A 81 -10.83 -2.52 -20.00
N VAL A 82 -11.28 -1.63 -20.91
CA VAL A 82 -11.77 -0.29 -20.55
C VAL A 82 -12.99 -0.35 -19.63
N ALA A 83 -13.96 -1.22 -19.94
CA ALA A 83 -15.15 -1.39 -19.12
C ALA A 83 -14.81 -1.85 -17.68
N GLY A 84 -13.82 -2.73 -17.54
CA GLY A 84 -13.32 -3.15 -16.23
C GLY A 84 -12.65 -2.01 -15.47
N LEU A 85 -11.85 -1.18 -16.16
CA LEU A 85 -11.19 -0.03 -15.56
C LEU A 85 -12.19 1.02 -15.07
N GLU A 86 -13.20 1.35 -15.88
CA GLU A 86 -14.27 2.28 -15.48
C GLU A 86 -15.04 1.78 -14.25
N ALA A 87 -15.33 0.48 -14.21
CA ALA A 87 -15.99 -0.14 -13.06
C ALA A 87 -15.12 -0.06 -11.81
N ALA A 88 -13.83 -0.39 -11.91
CA ALA A 88 -12.90 -0.34 -10.78
C ALA A 88 -12.69 1.09 -10.27
N LEU A 89 -12.56 2.08 -11.16
CA LEU A 89 -12.47 3.49 -10.76
C LEU A 89 -13.71 3.96 -10.00
N ASN A 90 -14.90 3.53 -10.42
CA ASN A 90 -16.13 3.87 -9.73
C ASN A 90 -16.28 3.12 -8.38
N THR A 91 -15.80 1.89 -8.27
CA THR A 91 -15.87 1.12 -7.01
C THR A 91 -14.85 1.60 -5.99
N ASP A 92 -13.59 1.78 -6.39
CA ASP A 92 -12.47 2.00 -5.48
C ASP A 92 -12.27 3.49 -5.18
N PHE A 93 -12.49 4.36 -6.18
CA PHE A 93 -12.28 5.80 -6.05
C PHE A 93 -13.58 6.61 -5.98
N ALA A 94 -14.74 5.98 -6.20
CA ALA A 94 -16.04 6.64 -6.30
C ALA A 94 -16.11 7.73 -7.39
N VAL A 95 -15.33 7.56 -8.47
CA VAL A 95 -15.33 8.49 -9.62
C VAL A 95 -15.82 7.77 -10.86
N LYS A 96 -16.80 8.36 -11.55
CA LYS A 96 -17.26 7.87 -12.85
C LYS A 96 -16.55 8.62 -13.95
N MET A 97 -15.77 7.89 -14.74
CA MET A 97 -15.04 8.43 -15.88
C MET A 97 -15.49 7.72 -17.15
N PRO A 98 -15.93 8.45 -18.19
CA PRO A 98 -16.30 7.85 -19.47
C PRO A 98 -15.06 7.64 -20.35
N ILE A 99 -14.20 6.72 -19.93
CA ILE A 99 -12.93 6.41 -20.59
C ILE A 99 -13.15 5.91 -22.02
N GLN A 100 -14.16 5.06 -22.24
CA GLN A 100 -14.47 4.58 -23.58
C GLN A 100 -14.79 5.74 -24.53
N GLN A 101 -15.57 6.72 -24.06
CA GLN A 101 -15.92 7.90 -24.86
C GLN A 101 -14.67 8.72 -25.21
N TRP A 102 -13.72 8.87 -24.27
CA TRP A 102 -12.47 9.58 -24.55
C TRP A 102 -11.61 8.90 -25.62
N LEU A 103 -11.60 7.57 -25.64
CA LEU A 103 -10.88 6.80 -26.65
C LEU A 103 -11.58 6.84 -28.02
N ASP A 104 -12.92 6.89 -28.02
CA ASP A 104 -13.71 7.01 -29.25
C ASP A 104 -13.60 8.42 -29.87
N GLU A 105 -13.38 9.46 -29.05
CA GLU A 105 -13.28 10.87 -29.49
C GLU A 105 -11.86 11.27 -29.93
N ASP A 106 -10.81 10.62 -29.42
CA ASP A 106 -9.41 10.97 -29.66
C ASP A 106 -8.56 9.74 -29.98
N ASP A 107 -8.34 9.50 -31.27
CA ASP A 107 -7.49 8.41 -31.77
C ASP A 107 -6.01 8.53 -31.36
N ASN A 108 -5.56 9.71 -30.90
CA ASN A 108 -4.18 9.93 -30.42
C ASN A 108 -4.04 9.72 -28.91
N LEU A 109 -5.11 9.31 -28.21
CA LEU A 109 -5.06 9.05 -26.79
C LEU A 109 -4.36 7.70 -26.52
N HIS A 110 -3.05 7.79 -26.30
CA HIS A 110 -2.20 6.65 -25.99
C HIS A 110 -2.20 6.33 -24.48
N GLU A 111 -1.61 5.19 -24.11
CA GLU A 111 -1.56 4.70 -22.73
C GLU A 111 -1.09 5.77 -21.73
N ASP A 112 0.04 6.42 -21.99
CA ASP A 112 0.62 7.41 -21.07
C ASP A 112 -0.28 8.64 -20.91
N SER A 113 -0.76 9.19 -22.02
CA SER A 113 -1.71 10.32 -22.01
C SER A 113 -3.04 9.97 -21.35
N LEU A 114 -3.47 8.72 -21.45
CA LEU A 114 -4.67 8.23 -20.78
C LEU A 114 -4.47 8.19 -19.27
N ARG A 115 -3.33 7.66 -18.80
CA ARG A 115 -2.95 7.63 -17.38
C ARG A 115 -2.92 9.03 -16.79
N GLU A 116 -2.27 9.97 -17.48
CA GLU A 116 -2.23 11.37 -17.08
C GLU A 116 -3.63 11.99 -16.99
N LYS A 117 -4.49 11.74 -17.98
CA LYS A 117 -5.86 12.26 -17.99
C LYS A 117 -6.71 11.70 -16.84
N ILE A 118 -6.60 10.41 -16.55
CA ILE A 118 -7.29 9.77 -15.42
C ILE A 118 -6.79 10.35 -14.10
N MET A 119 -5.46 10.50 -13.94
CA MET A 119 -4.87 11.10 -12.74
C MET A 119 -5.35 12.53 -12.54
N ALA A 120 -5.39 13.35 -13.59
CA ALA A 120 -5.87 14.72 -13.54
C ALA A 120 -7.34 14.79 -13.07
N GLN A 121 -8.21 13.91 -13.58
CA GLN A 121 -9.61 13.85 -13.15
C GLN A 121 -9.73 13.40 -11.68
N LEU A 122 -8.90 12.48 -11.24
CA LEU A 122 -8.85 12.05 -9.84
C LEU A 122 -8.40 13.20 -8.92
N LEU A 123 -7.42 13.99 -9.36
CA LEU A 123 -6.95 15.17 -8.64
C LEU A 123 -8.02 16.24 -8.54
N VAL A 124 -8.80 16.46 -9.59
CA VAL A 124 -9.96 17.39 -9.55
C VAL A 124 -10.95 16.93 -8.49
N ALA A 125 -11.38 15.66 -8.51
CA ALA A 125 -12.30 15.12 -7.52
C ALA A 125 -11.74 15.17 -6.08
N TYR A 126 -10.42 15.06 -5.92
CA TYR A 126 -9.75 15.22 -4.65
C TYR A 126 -9.76 16.68 -4.17
N ASN A 127 -9.41 17.62 -5.04
CA ASN A 127 -9.38 19.05 -4.72
C ASN A 127 -10.78 19.60 -4.41
N GLU A 128 -11.82 19.09 -5.08
CA GLU A 128 -13.21 19.42 -4.74
C GLU A 128 -13.57 19.05 -3.30
N LYS A 129 -13.01 17.94 -2.77
CA LYS A 129 -13.18 17.57 -1.36
C LYS A 129 -12.37 18.48 -0.43
N GLU A 130 -11.19 18.90 -0.85
CA GLU A 130 -10.36 19.87 -0.12
C GLU A 130 -11.07 21.21 0.02
N ASP A 131 -11.69 21.70 -1.05
CA ASP A 131 -12.46 22.95 -1.05
C ASP A 131 -13.69 22.86 -0.13
N GLN A 132 -14.35 21.71 -0.08
CA GLN A 132 -15.51 21.49 0.78
C GLN A 132 -15.15 21.37 2.27
N ALA A 133 -14.02 20.73 2.59
CA ALA A 133 -13.63 20.43 3.96
C ALA A 133 -12.69 21.48 4.58
N SER A 134 -11.99 22.28 3.75
CA SER A 134 -10.74 23.01 4.04
C SER A 134 -9.49 22.14 4.07
N ALA A 135 -8.36 22.74 3.67
CA ALA A 135 -7.05 22.07 3.64
C ALA A 135 -6.64 21.50 5.01
N GLU A 136 -6.79 22.26 6.09
CA GLU A 136 -6.38 21.80 7.43
C GLU A 136 -7.18 20.57 7.89
N ALA A 137 -8.50 20.59 7.69
CA ALA A 137 -9.36 19.46 8.03
C ALA A 137 -9.02 18.22 7.21
N LEU A 138 -8.75 18.39 5.90
CA LEU A 138 -8.38 17.28 5.03
C LEU A 138 -7.04 16.66 5.43
N ARG A 139 -6.02 17.48 5.71
CA ARG A 139 -4.69 16.98 6.15
C ARG A 139 -4.76 16.21 7.46
N SER A 140 -5.56 16.71 8.41
CA SER A 140 -5.83 16.01 9.67
C SER A 140 -6.55 14.68 9.43
N PHE A 141 -7.55 14.67 8.54
CA PHE A 141 -8.29 13.47 8.18
C PHE A 141 -7.40 12.42 7.49
N GLU A 142 -6.59 12.81 6.51
CA GLU A 142 -5.62 11.92 5.85
C GLU A 142 -4.71 11.24 6.88
N LYS A 143 -4.16 12.02 7.80
CA LYS A 143 -3.26 11.52 8.85
C LYS A 143 -3.96 10.53 9.77
N GLN A 144 -5.19 10.83 10.16
CA GLN A 144 -5.99 9.94 11.00
C GLN A 144 -6.30 8.62 10.28
N ILE A 145 -6.68 8.66 9.01
CA ILE A 145 -6.97 7.46 8.22
C ILE A 145 -5.71 6.62 8.05
N LEU A 146 -4.59 7.23 7.67
CA LEU A 146 -3.35 6.50 7.45
C LEU A 146 -2.84 5.84 8.74
N LEU A 147 -2.89 6.54 9.87
CA LEU A 147 -2.55 5.95 11.17
C LEU A 147 -3.46 4.77 11.53
N ARG A 148 -4.76 4.88 11.24
CA ARG A 148 -5.71 3.79 11.47
C ARG A 148 -5.40 2.58 10.59
N VAL A 149 -5.09 2.78 9.31
CA VAL A 149 -4.74 1.69 8.39
C VAL A 149 -3.43 1.00 8.79
N VAL A 150 -2.48 1.73 9.38
CA VAL A 150 -1.24 1.14 9.92
C VAL A 150 -1.49 0.35 11.22
N ASP A 151 -2.51 0.75 11.99
CA ASP A 151 -2.87 0.11 13.25
C ASP A 151 -3.83 -1.11 13.07
N ASP A 152 -4.59 -1.17 11.97
CA ASP A 152 -5.49 -2.27 11.58
C ASP A 152 -4.72 -3.47 10.97
#